data_AF-A0A485ANB2-F1
#
_entry.id   AF-A0A485ANB2-F1
#
_cell.length_a   1.000
_cell.length_b   1.000
_cell.length_c   1.000
_cell.angle_alpha   90.00
_cell.angle_beta   90.00
_cell.angle_gamma   90.00
#
_symmetry.space_group_name_H-M   'P 1'
#
loop_
_entity.id
_entity.type
_entity.pdbx_description
1 polymer ?
#
loop_
_entity_poly.entity_id
_entity_poly.type
_entity_poly.pdbx_seq_one_letter_code
_entity_poly.pdbx_strand_id
1 'polypeptide(L)'
;MPAAKSSSLKPAAGWVGEEGDGVRQILKMGGLTRFDCALGSHALMRRAYSVALYHALQRQAFGKNLVDQPMMRQVLGQMALRLEGQTAFLFRLARAWDSRDDAREVLWARLFTPAAKFAICKSGIPFVAEAMEVLGGIGYCEESELPRLYREMPVNSIWEGSGNIMCLDVMRVLGKHPAALELLAAECAEVKGQNRHFDRTWRQLQQLLRRPAEEQGREIARRVYMLGVGAQMLRYASPPLAEAWCRMMLDTRGGMRLDEPTLEDLLLRAMGRGRQAPQA
;
A
#
# COMPACT_ATOMS: atom_id res chain seq x y z
N MET A 1 7.14 0.36 67.08
CA MET A 1 7.36 0.40 65.62
C MET A 1 6.13 1.04 64.97
N PRO A 2 6.18 2.29 64.50
CA PRO A 2 5.09 2.86 63.72
C PRO A 2 5.19 2.35 62.28
N ALA A 3 4.06 1.87 61.76
CA ALA A 3 3.91 1.33 60.42
C ALA A 3 4.36 2.33 59.35
N ALA A 4 5.08 1.81 58.36
CA ALA A 4 5.52 2.55 57.18
C ALA A 4 4.33 3.22 56.50
N LYS A 5 4.42 4.55 56.31
CA LYS A 5 3.54 5.29 55.41
C LYS A 5 3.67 4.66 54.03
N SER A 6 2.62 3.98 53.56
CA SER A 6 2.51 3.65 52.15
C SER A 6 2.44 4.97 51.39
N SER A 7 3.51 5.31 50.68
CA SER A 7 3.48 6.35 49.68
C SER A 7 2.56 5.88 48.57
N SER A 8 1.30 6.33 48.60
CA SER A 8 0.40 6.21 47.45
C SER A 8 1.01 7.02 46.31
N LEU A 9 1.66 6.32 45.37
CA LEU A 9 1.96 6.87 44.06
C LEU A 9 0.61 7.25 43.43
N LYS A 10 0.22 8.52 43.54
CA LYS A 10 -0.87 9.07 42.73
C LYS A 10 -0.47 8.86 41.28
N PRO A 11 -1.33 8.28 40.41
CA PRO A 11 -1.04 8.27 38.99
C PRO A 11 -0.91 9.73 38.55
N ALA A 12 0.25 10.10 38.01
CA ALA A 12 0.47 11.38 37.39
C ALA A 12 -0.31 11.41 36.06
N ALA A 13 -1.63 11.60 36.14
CA ALA A 13 -2.47 11.87 34.99
C ALA A 13 -2.41 13.38 34.70
N GLY A 14 -1.88 13.75 33.54
CA GLY A 14 -1.85 15.11 33.03
C GLY A 14 -2.81 15.27 31.85
N TRP A 15 -3.50 16.40 31.79
CA TRP A 15 -4.37 16.75 30.66
C TRP A 15 -3.52 17.15 29.45
N VAL A 16 -3.90 16.68 28.26
CA VAL A 16 -3.26 17.05 26.99
C VAL A 16 -4.29 17.79 26.13
N GLY A 17 -4.07 19.08 25.95
CA GLY A 17 -5.02 19.97 25.29
C GLY A 17 -6.19 20.37 26.18
N GLU A 18 -7.22 20.96 25.57
CA GLU A 18 -8.41 21.44 26.25
C GLU A 18 -9.48 20.35 26.41
N GLU A 19 -10.34 20.50 27.42
CA GLU A 19 -11.49 19.63 27.63
C GLU A 19 -12.40 19.62 26.39
N GLY A 20 -12.86 18.44 25.96
CA GLY A 20 -13.69 18.26 24.76
C GLY A 20 -12.92 18.16 23.44
N ASP A 21 -11.62 18.46 23.43
CA ASP A 21 -10.82 18.51 22.19
C ASP A 21 -10.03 17.20 21.91
N GLY A 22 -10.23 16.16 22.72
CA GLY A 22 -9.45 14.93 22.71
C GLY A 22 -9.40 14.22 21.35
N VAL A 23 -10.54 14.12 20.64
CA VAL A 23 -10.58 13.49 19.30
C VAL A 23 -9.69 14.25 18.31
N ARG A 24 -9.74 15.59 18.33
CA ARG A 24 -8.92 16.42 17.45
C ARG A 24 -7.44 16.27 17.76
N GLN A 25 -7.07 16.14 19.04
CA GLN A 25 -5.67 15.94 19.44
C GLN A 25 -5.13 14.61 18.91
N ILE A 26 -5.86 13.51 19.12
CA ILE A 26 -5.40 12.18 18.70
C ILE A 26 -5.44 11.98 17.18
N LEU A 27 -6.25 12.71 16.43
CA LEU A 27 -6.30 12.59 14.97
C LEU A 27 -4.99 12.98 14.28
N LYS A 28 -4.20 13.88 14.89
CA LYS A 28 -2.85 14.21 14.39
C LYS A 28 -1.91 13.02 14.51
N MET A 29 -1.88 12.39 15.69
CA MET A 29 -1.13 11.15 15.95
C MET A 29 -1.64 10.01 15.06
N GLY A 30 -2.97 9.88 14.94
CA GLY A 30 -3.63 8.84 14.15
C GLY A 30 -3.24 8.86 12.68
N GLY A 31 -2.91 10.02 12.11
CA GLY A 31 -2.35 10.11 10.76
C GLY A 31 -1.03 9.35 10.61
N LEU A 32 -0.10 9.56 11.55
CA LEU A 32 1.21 8.90 11.55
C LEU A 32 1.09 7.39 11.80
N THR A 33 0.29 6.97 12.79
CA THR A 33 0.12 5.53 13.07
C THR A 33 -0.57 4.80 11.92
N ARG A 34 -1.46 5.46 11.17
CA ARG A 34 -2.08 4.88 9.96
C ARG A 34 -1.09 4.75 8.81
N PHE A 35 -0.19 5.71 8.65
CA PHE A 35 0.94 5.58 7.72
C PHE A 35 1.81 4.38 8.10
N ASP A 36 2.15 4.23 9.38
CA ASP A 36 2.94 3.10 9.89
C ASP A 36 2.24 1.75 9.69
N CYS A 37 0.92 1.66 9.83
CA CYS A 37 0.19 0.44 9.48
C CYS A 37 0.37 0.08 7.99
N ALA A 38 0.28 1.05 7.09
CA ALA A 38 0.43 0.83 5.66
C ALA A 38 1.88 0.42 5.32
N LEU A 39 2.86 1.14 5.86
CA LEU A 39 4.28 0.85 5.68
C LEU A 39 4.67 -0.50 6.30
N GLY A 40 4.18 -0.79 7.50
CA GLY A 40 4.39 -2.06 8.19
C GLY A 40 3.83 -3.24 7.41
N SER A 41 2.58 -3.16 6.94
CA SER A 41 2.02 -4.21 6.07
C SER A 41 2.80 -4.38 4.76
N HIS A 42 3.25 -3.28 4.14
CA HIS A 42 4.13 -3.35 2.98
C HIS A 42 5.46 -4.04 3.29
N ALA A 43 6.08 -3.74 4.44
CA ALA A 43 7.32 -4.37 4.87
C ALA A 43 7.16 -5.88 5.12
N LEU A 44 6.05 -6.30 5.75
CA LEU A 44 5.74 -7.74 5.92
C LEU A 44 5.55 -8.44 4.56
N MET A 45 4.85 -7.80 3.62
CA MET A 45 4.70 -8.29 2.24
C MET A 45 6.07 -8.39 1.56
N ARG A 46 6.92 -7.37 1.65
CA ARG A 46 8.27 -7.39 1.09
C ARG A 46 9.10 -8.53 1.67
N ARG A 47 9.04 -8.78 2.99
CA ARG A 47 9.75 -9.91 3.61
C ARG A 47 9.22 -11.25 3.11
N ALA A 48 7.91 -11.45 3.10
CA ALA A 48 7.29 -12.68 2.61
C ALA A 48 7.70 -12.97 1.15
N TYR A 49 7.68 -11.94 0.30
CA TYR A 49 8.12 -12.04 -1.08
C TYR A 49 9.61 -12.41 -1.22
N SER A 50 10.49 -11.79 -0.43
CA SER A 50 11.92 -12.12 -0.45
C SER A 50 12.18 -13.58 -0.09
N VAL A 51 11.46 -14.12 0.91
CA VAL A 51 11.58 -15.54 1.28
C VAL A 51 11.06 -16.44 0.16
N ALA A 52 9.91 -16.11 -0.42
CA ALA A 52 9.32 -16.85 -1.54
C ALA A 52 10.22 -16.86 -2.79
N LEU A 53 10.75 -15.70 -3.18
CA LEU A 53 11.66 -15.59 -4.33
C LEU A 53 12.95 -16.37 -4.10
N TYR A 54 13.55 -16.26 -2.91
CA TYR A 54 14.77 -16.98 -2.57
C TYR A 54 14.56 -18.51 -2.59
N HIS A 55 13.41 -18.98 -2.10
CA HIS A 55 13.02 -20.38 -2.21
C HIS A 55 12.88 -20.80 -3.68
N ALA A 56 12.16 -20.02 -4.49
CA ALA A 56 11.90 -20.34 -5.89
C ALA A 56 13.17 -20.38 -6.76
N LEU A 57 14.19 -19.58 -6.41
CA LEU A 57 15.50 -19.58 -7.07
C LEU A 57 16.28 -20.89 -6.87
N GLN A 58 15.98 -21.68 -5.83
CA GLN A 58 16.74 -22.88 -5.46
C GLN A 58 15.93 -24.17 -5.58
N ARG A 59 14.62 -24.10 -5.30
CA ARG A 59 13.76 -25.28 -5.33
C ARG A 59 13.61 -25.75 -6.77
N GLN A 60 13.87 -27.03 -7.01
CA GLN A 60 13.61 -27.64 -8.31
C GLN A 60 12.28 -28.38 -8.33
N ALA A 61 11.57 -28.26 -9.45
CA ALA A 61 10.37 -29.03 -9.77
C ALA A 61 10.36 -29.30 -11.27
N PHE A 62 10.06 -30.54 -11.67
CA PHE A 62 10.02 -30.95 -13.08
C PHE A 62 11.31 -30.60 -13.84
N GLY A 63 12.47 -30.79 -13.21
CA GLY A 63 13.79 -30.63 -13.85
C GLY A 63 14.27 -29.19 -14.05
N LYS A 64 13.58 -28.18 -13.51
CA LYS A 64 13.99 -26.76 -13.55
C LYS A 64 13.87 -26.13 -12.17
N ASN A 65 14.56 -25.01 -11.93
CA ASN A 65 14.27 -24.21 -10.75
C ASN A 65 12.83 -23.68 -10.84
N LEU A 66 12.19 -23.50 -9.69
CA LEU A 66 10.79 -23.12 -9.61
C LEU A 66 10.58 -21.72 -10.21
N VAL A 67 11.55 -20.82 -10.05
CA VAL A 67 11.58 -19.49 -10.69
C VAL A 67 11.71 -19.54 -12.21
N ASP A 68 12.06 -20.68 -12.81
CA ASP A 68 12.14 -20.84 -14.28
C ASP A 68 10.84 -21.42 -14.85
N GLN A 69 9.90 -21.83 -14.00
CA GLN A 69 8.59 -22.27 -14.42
C GLN A 69 7.76 -21.05 -14.85
N PRO A 70 7.25 -20.97 -16.10
CA PRO A 70 6.59 -19.77 -16.61
C PRO A 70 5.41 -19.29 -15.76
N MET A 71 4.64 -20.23 -15.20
CA MET A 71 3.52 -19.91 -14.31
C MET A 71 3.99 -19.26 -13.00
N MET A 72 5.05 -19.79 -12.38
CA MET A 72 5.63 -19.22 -11.17
C MET A 72 6.28 -17.86 -11.43
N ARG A 73 6.97 -17.69 -12.58
CA ARG A 73 7.51 -16.37 -12.98
C ARG A 73 6.42 -15.32 -13.04
N GLN A 74 5.26 -15.65 -13.62
CA GLN A 74 4.13 -14.72 -13.68
C GLN A 74 3.61 -14.36 -12.28
N VAL A 75 3.48 -15.33 -11.37
CA VAL A 75 3.06 -15.08 -9.97
C VAL A 75 4.07 -14.16 -9.27
N LEU A 76 5.35 -14.53 -9.25
CA LEU A 76 6.40 -13.75 -8.58
C LEU A 76 6.60 -12.36 -9.21
N GLY A 77 6.46 -12.25 -10.53
CA GLY A 77 6.52 -10.98 -11.24
C GLY A 77 5.36 -10.05 -10.89
N GLN A 78 4.13 -10.55 -10.83
CA GLN A 78 2.97 -9.76 -10.41
C GLN A 78 3.07 -9.32 -8.93
N MET A 79 3.59 -10.21 -8.06
CA MET A 79 3.89 -9.86 -6.66
C MET A 79 4.94 -8.75 -6.57
N ALA A 80 6.04 -8.84 -7.33
CA ALA A 80 7.05 -7.78 -7.40
C ALA A 80 6.47 -6.46 -7.90
N LEU A 81 5.68 -6.50 -8.98
CA LEU A 81 5.08 -5.30 -9.57
C LEU A 81 4.12 -4.60 -8.59
N ARG A 82 3.42 -5.37 -7.74
CA ARG A 82 2.60 -4.78 -6.66
C ARG A 82 3.48 -4.06 -5.64
N LEU A 83 4.62 -4.65 -5.24
CA LEU A 83 5.55 -4.04 -4.30
C LEU A 83 6.22 -2.78 -4.87
N GLU A 84 6.55 -2.77 -6.17
CA GLU A 84 7.10 -1.58 -6.86
C GLU A 84 6.13 -0.38 -6.73
N GLY A 85 4.85 -0.59 -7.05
CA GLY A 85 3.85 0.48 -6.91
C GLY A 85 3.64 0.92 -5.45
N GLN A 86 3.57 -0.03 -4.52
CA GLN A 86 3.46 0.31 -3.09
C GLN A 86 4.66 1.11 -2.59
N THR A 87 5.87 0.75 -3.02
CA THR A 87 7.11 1.46 -2.64
C THR A 87 7.07 2.89 -3.14
N ALA A 88 6.87 3.09 -4.46
CA ALA A 88 6.81 4.43 -5.05
C ALA A 88 5.78 5.33 -4.35
N PHE A 89 4.60 4.78 -4.06
CA PHE A 89 3.53 5.51 -3.42
C PHE A 89 3.75 5.79 -1.92
N LEU A 90 4.25 4.82 -1.15
CA LEU A 90 4.49 5.00 0.29
C LEU A 90 5.62 6.01 0.54
N PHE A 91 6.68 6.01 -0.27
CA PHE A 91 7.73 7.01 -0.13
C PHE A 91 7.30 8.40 -0.62
N ARG A 92 6.43 8.48 -1.64
CA ARG A 92 5.74 9.74 -1.98
C ARG A 92 4.88 10.25 -0.83
N LEU A 93 4.18 9.35 -0.12
CA LEU A 93 3.36 9.68 1.04
C LEU A 93 4.23 10.13 2.23
N ALA A 94 5.38 9.48 2.45
CA ALA A 94 6.36 9.90 3.45
C ALA A 94 6.86 11.33 3.17
N ARG A 95 7.19 11.64 1.91
CA ARG A 95 7.56 13.01 1.50
C ARG A 95 6.46 14.03 1.79
N ALA A 96 5.20 13.67 1.58
CA ALA A 96 4.06 14.54 1.91
C ALA A 96 3.99 14.84 3.42
N TRP A 97 4.25 13.82 4.25
CA TRP A 97 4.30 13.95 5.71
C TRP A 97 5.49 14.77 6.22
N ASP A 98 6.58 14.78 5.47
CA ASP A 98 7.80 15.56 5.76
C ASP A 98 7.61 17.05 5.39
N SER A 99 6.85 17.33 4.33
CA SER A 99 6.61 18.68 3.79
C SER A 99 5.45 19.40 4.50
N ARG A 100 5.51 19.57 5.82
CA ARG A 100 4.40 20.07 6.64
C ARG A 100 4.02 21.54 6.41
N ASP A 101 4.91 22.32 5.82
CA ASP A 101 4.70 23.74 5.53
C ASP A 101 4.01 23.98 4.17
N ASP A 102 3.90 22.95 3.33
CA ASP A 102 3.18 23.00 2.06
C ASP A 102 1.74 22.48 2.25
N ALA A 103 0.77 23.40 2.15
CA ALA A 103 -0.65 23.08 2.28
C ALA A 103 -1.14 22.02 1.27
N ARG A 104 -0.55 21.95 0.06
CA ARG A 104 -0.87 20.91 -0.93
C ARG A 104 -0.37 19.55 -0.45
N GLU A 105 0.83 19.47 0.09
CA GLU A 105 1.40 18.21 0.61
C GLU A 105 0.67 17.73 1.87
N VAL A 106 0.30 18.64 2.78
CA VAL A 106 -0.55 18.31 3.94
C VAL A 106 -1.89 17.72 3.50
N LEU A 107 -2.54 18.32 2.51
CA LEU A 107 -3.81 17.81 1.98
C LEU A 107 -3.64 16.47 1.25
N TRP A 108 -2.51 16.30 0.54
CA TRP A 108 -2.16 15.04 -0.10
C TRP A 108 -2.03 13.93 0.95
N ALA A 109 -1.25 14.16 2.01
CA ALA A 109 -1.10 13.22 3.13
C ALA A 109 -2.45 12.91 3.81
N ARG A 110 -3.30 13.93 4.01
CA ARG A 110 -4.61 13.79 4.63
C ARG A 110 -5.56 12.87 3.86
N LEU A 111 -5.54 12.96 2.52
CA LEU A 111 -6.37 12.14 1.63
C LEU A 111 -5.80 10.73 1.47
N PHE A 112 -4.50 10.63 1.18
CA PHE A 112 -3.89 9.37 0.75
C PHE A 112 -3.50 8.44 1.90
N THR A 113 -3.27 8.94 3.12
CA THR A 113 -2.99 8.09 4.29
C THR A 113 -4.08 7.04 4.57
N PRO A 114 -5.38 7.42 4.73
CA PRO A 114 -6.43 6.42 4.95
C PRO A 114 -6.63 5.51 3.72
N ALA A 115 -6.47 6.03 2.50
CA ALA A 115 -6.56 5.23 1.28
C ALA A 115 -5.45 4.16 1.21
N ALA A 116 -4.21 4.54 1.56
CA ALA A 116 -3.05 3.66 1.66
C ALA A 116 -3.28 2.54 2.67
N LYS A 117 -3.63 2.91 3.91
CA LYS A 117 -3.89 1.94 4.98
C LYS A 117 -4.97 0.95 4.58
N PHE A 118 -6.09 1.44 4.05
CA PHE A 118 -7.15 0.55 3.59
C PHE A 118 -6.65 -0.44 2.53
N ALA A 119 -6.04 0.05 1.45
CA ALA A 119 -5.70 -0.78 0.31
C ALA A 119 -4.54 -1.74 0.61
N ILE A 120 -3.46 -1.24 1.21
CA ILE A 120 -2.24 -2.01 1.46
C ILE A 120 -2.48 -3.06 2.54
N CYS A 121 -2.98 -2.66 3.72
CA CYS A 121 -3.21 -3.61 4.81
C CYS A 121 -4.21 -4.70 4.41
N LYS A 122 -5.27 -4.35 3.67
CA LYS A 122 -6.27 -5.34 3.22
C LYS A 122 -5.69 -6.30 2.17
N SER A 123 -4.81 -5.83 1.29
CA SER A 123 -4.15 -6.67 0.28
C SER A 123 -3.05 -7.56 0.84
N GLY A 124 -2.60 -7.29 2.07
CA GLY A 124 -1.49 -7.98 2.69
C GLY A 124 -1.76 -9.44 3.04
N ILE A 125 -2.95 -9.76 3.55
CA ILE A 125 -3.33 -11.14 3.90
C ILE A 125 -3.19 -12.09 2.70
N PRO A 126 -3.87 -11.87 1.55
CA PRO A 126 -3.75 -12.78 0.42
C PRO A 126 -2.34 -12.76 -0.21
N PHE A 127 -1.59 -11.65 -0.09
CA PHE A 127 -0.22 -11.61 -0.60
C PHE A 127 0.73 -12.52 0.18
N VAL A 128 0.65 -12.50 1.51
CA VAL A 128 1.49 -13.38 2.34
C VAL A 128 1.05 -14.83 2.24
N ALA A 129 -0.24 -15.09 2.03
CA ALA A 129 -0.73 -16.44 1.70
C ALA A 129 -0.12 -16.97 0.40
N GLU A 130 -0.09 -16.17 -0.67
CA GLU A 130 0.56 -16.57 -1.94
C GLU A 130 2.05 -16.85 -1.74
N ALA A 131 2.76 -16.00 -0.99
CA ALA A 131 4.17 -16.22 -0.66
C ALA A 131 4.39 -17.52 0.13
N MET A 132 3.47 -17.86 1.03
CA MET A 132 3.47 -19.12 1.77
C MET A 132 3.26 -20.31 0.83
N GLU A 133 2.35 -20.19 -0.14
CA GLU A 133 2.07 -21.24 -1.13
C GLU A 133 3.27 -21.50 -2.05
N VAL A 134 4.06 -20.47 -2.38
CA VAL A 134 5.33 -20.65 -3.14
C VAL A 134 6.31 -21.59 -2.43
N LEU A 135 6.35 -21.60 -1.10
CA LEU A 135 7.17 -22.52 -0.31
C LEU A 135 6.57 -23.93 -0.24
N GLY A 136 5.27 -24.09 -0.54
CA GLY A 136 4.52 -25.32 -0.33
C GLY A 136 4.37 -25.66 1.16
N GLY A 137 4.35 -26.95 1.49
CA GLY A 137 4.06 -27.43 2.86
C GLY A 137 4.95 -26.84 3.96
N ILE A 138 6.25 -26.63 3.68
CA ILE A 138 7.17 -26.03 4.65
C ILE A 138 6.85 -24.56 4.95
N GLY A 139 6.13 -23.87 4.06
CA GLY A 139 5.64 -22.52 4.28
C GLY A 139 4.56 -22.46 5.37
N TYR A 140 3.84 -23.56 5.59
CA TYR A 140 2.77 -23.66 6.58
C TYR A 140 3.27 -24.05 7.99
N CYS A 141 4.47 -24.62 8.08
CA CYS A 141 5.11 -25.01 9.34
C CYS A 141 5.60 -23.77 10.11
N GLU A 142 5.33 -23.69 11.42
CA GLU A 142 5.64 -22.51 12.26
C GLU A 142 7.15 -22.25 12.45
N GLU A 143 8.01 -23.20 12.06
CA GLU A 143 9.45 -23.00 11.94
C GLU A 143 9.84 -22.05 10.80
N SER A 144 8.97 -21.92 9.79
CA SER A 144 9.09 -20.90 8.76
C SER A 144 8.67 -19.53 9.31
N GLU A 145 9.20 -18.45 8.72
CA GLU A 145 8.74 -17.10 9.07
C GLU A 145 7.31 -16.82 8.57
N LEU A 146 6.85 -17.54 7.53
CA LEU A 146 5.63 -17.22 6.78
C LEU A 146 4.35 -17.32 7.63
N PRO A 147 4.13 -18.32 8.50
CA PRO A 147 2.93 -18.39 9.33
C PRO A 147 2.83 -17.22 10.31
N ARG A 148 3.95 -16.81 10.92
CA ARG A 148 4.00 -15.61 11.76
C ARG A 148 3.65 -14.36 10.97
N LEU A 149 4.25 -14.16 9.79
CA LEU A 149 3.92 -13.02 8.92
C LEU A 149 2.43 -13.02 8.54
N TYR A 150 1.88 -14.19 8.19
CA TYR A 150 0.48 -14.35 7.80
C TYR A 150 -0.48 -14.00 8.95
N ARG A 151 -0.19 -14.50 10.16
CA ARG A 151 -0.96 -14.21 11.38
C ARG A 151 -0.87 -12.73 11.80
N GLU A 152 0.23 -12.05 11.48
CA GLU A 152 0.43 -10.63 11.76
C GLU A 152 -0.42 -9.73 10.84
N MET A 153 -0.60 -10.08 9.55
CA MET A 153 -1.22 -9.20 8.55
C MET A 153 -2.57 -8.57 8.95
N PRO A 154 -3.52 -9.28 9.59
CA PRO A 154 -4.81 -8.71 9.96
C PRO A 154 -4.73 -7.55 10.95
N VAL A 155 -3.71 -7.49 11.82
CA VAL A 155 -3.64 -6.48 12.89
C VAL A 155 -3.60 -5.07 12.32
N ASN A 156 -2.77 -4.82 11.30
CA ASN A 156 -2.66 -3.50 10.65
C ASN A 156 -3.91 -3.10 9.86
N SER A 157 -4.75 -4.08 9.48
CA SER A 157 -6.05 -3.80 8.87
C SER A 157 -7.14 -3.49 9.89
N ILE A 158 -7.00 -3.92 11.15
CA ILE A 158 -7.97 -3.73 12.25
C ILE A 158 -7.62 -2.48 13.07
N TRP A 159 -6.34 -2.31 13.40
CA TRP A 159 -5.79 -1.25 14.24
C TRP A 159 -6.14 0.15 13.70
N GLU A 160 -6.30 1.12 14.60
CA GLU A 160 -6.46 2.56 14.29
C GLU A 160 -7.52 2.88 13.21
N GLY A 161 -8.66 2.18 13.30
CA GLY A 161 -9.79 2.30 12.40
C GLY A 161 -9.74 1.27 11.27
N SER A 162 -10.60 0.25 11.37
CA SER A 162 -10.78 -0.80 10.37
C SER A 162 -11.09 -0.26 8.98
N GLY A 163 -11.00 -1.12 7.96
CA GLY A 163 -11.11 -0.70 6.55
C GLY A 163 -12.31 0.20 6.20
N ASN A 164 -13.50 -0.01 6.79
CA ASN A 164 -14.65 0.88 6.57
C ASN A 164 -14.40 2.30 7.09
N ILE A 165 -13.81 2.44 8.28
CA ILE A 165 -13.51 3.75 8.87
C ILE A 165 -12.54 4.52 7.97
N MET A 166 -11.53 3.85 7.40
CA MET A 166 -10.62 4.49 6.44
C MET A 166 -11.35 4.94 5.17
N CYS A 167 -12.27 4.13 4.65
CA CYS A 167 -13.03 4.49 3.45
C CYS A 167 -13.97 5.67 3.70
N LEU A 168 -14.67 5.67 4.85
CA LEU A 168 -15.51 6.78 5.29
C LEU A 168 -14.68 8.06 5.47
N ASP A 169 -13.45 7.95 5.96
CA ASP A 169 -12.57 9.10 6.11
C ASP A 169 -12.11 9.65 4.76
N VAL A 170 -11.80 8.80 3.78
CA VAL A 170 -11.54 9.24 2.39
C VAL A 170 -12.75 9.98 1.82
N MET A 171 -13.95 9.40 1.95
CA MET A 171 -15.19 10.06 1.50
C MET A 171 -15.41 11.41 2.20
N ARG A 172 -15.17 11.49 3.51
CA ARG A 172 -15.26 12.73 4.28
C ARG A 172 -14.30 13.78 3.78
N VAL A 173 -13.05 13.41 3.47
CA VAL A 173 -12.05 14.35 2.94
C VAL A 173 -12.53 14.91 1.58
N LEU A 174 -12.95 14.05 0.67
CA LEU A 174 -13.42 14.46 -0.66
C LEU A 174 -14.73 15.27 -0.61
N GLY A 175 -15.61 14.98 0.34
CA GLY A 175 -16.91 15.67 0.48
C GLY A 175 -16.85 17.00 1.22
N LYS A 176 -15.91 17.16 2.17
CA LYS A 176 -15.80 18.39 3.00
C LYS A 176 -14.73 19.37 2.52
N HIS A 177 -13.78 18.94 1.69
CA HIS A 177 -12.69 19.78 1.22
C HIS A 177 -12.67 19.82 -0.32
N PRO A 178 -13.27 20.84 -0.96
CA PRO A 178 -13.24 20.99 -2.42
C PRO A 178 -11.81 20.95 -3.00
N ALA A 179 -10.85 21.54 -2.28
CA ALA A 179 -9.43 21.51 -2.61
C ALA A 179 -8.86 20.08 -2.74
N ALA A 180 -9.44 19.06 -2.07
CA ALA A 180 -8.99 17.68 -2.19
C ALA A 180 -9.35 17.08 -3.56
N LEU A 181 -10.49 17.47 -4.13
CA LEU A 181 -10.89 17.08 -5.48
C LEU A 181 -10.02 17.78 -6.53
N GLU A 182 -9.73 19.06 -6.33
CA GLU A 182 -8.83 19.84 -7.19
C GLU A 182 -7.42 19.24 -7.17
N LEU A 183 -6.91 18.90 -5.99
CA LEU A 183 -5.63 18.20 -5.83
C LEU A 183 -5.63 16.88 -6.60
N LEU A 184 -6.64 16.03 -6.40
CA LEU A 184 -6.72 14.75 -7.11
C LEU A 184 -6.82 14.93 -8.64
N ALA A 185 -7.56 15.94 -9.10
CA ALA A 185 -7.68 16.28 -10.51
C ALA A 185 -6.34 16.76 -11.08
N ALA A 186 -5.59 17.59 -10.37
CA ALA A 186 -4.26 18.04 -10.75
C ALA A 186 -3.28 16.86 -10.85
N GLU A 187 -3.28 15.96 -9.85
CA GLU A 187 -2.45 14.76 -9.89
C GLU A 187 -2.74 13.88 -11.12
N CYS A 188 -4.02 13.73 -11.48
CA CYS A 188 -4.41 12.96 -12.67
C CYS A 188 -4.10 13.70 -13.99
N ALA A 189 -4.16 15.03 -13.99
CA ALA A 189 -3.88 15.85 -15.17
C ALA A 189 -2.41 15.76 -15.61
N GLU A 190 -1.48 15.69 -14.67
CA GLU A 190 -0.03 15.56 -14.94
C GLU A 190 0.34 14.31 -15.76
N VAL A 191 -0.48 13.26 -15.73
CA VAL A 191 -0.24 11.98 -16.43
C VAL A 191 -1.32 11.64 -17.46
N LYS A 192 -2.19 12.59 -17.78
CA LYS A 192 -3.31 12.40 -18.69
C LYS A 192 -2.82 11.96 -20.08
N GLY A 193 -3.47 10.94 -20.64
CA GLY A 193 -3.16 10.44 -21.99
C GLY A 193 -1.96 9.50 -22.05
N GLN A 194 -1.21 9.32 -20.95
CA GLN A 194 -0.07 8.39 -20.92
C GLN A 194 -0.53 6.92 -20.86
N ASN A 195 -1.68 6.65 -20.23
CA ASN A 195 -2.23 5.29 -20.15
C ASN A 195 -3.77 5.28 -20.15
N ARG A 196 -4.35 4.51 -21.08
CA ARG A 196 -5.81 4.41 -21.27
C ARG A 196 -6.57 3.83 -20.07
N HIS A 197 -5.94 2.93 -19.32
CA HIS A 197 -6.56 2.27 -18.16
C HIS A 197 -6.62 3.25 -16.97
N PHE A 198 -5.58 4.06 -16.79
CA PHE A 198 -5.55 5.18 -15.87
C PHE A 198 -6.65 6.21 -16.17
N ASP A 199 -6.69 6.71 -17.41
CA ASP A 199 -7.67 7.71 -17.83
C ASP A 199 -9.12 7.21 -17.71
N ARG A 200 -9.34 5.91 -17.94
CA ARG A 200 -10.65 5.27 -17.71
C ARG A 200 -11.01 5.23 -16.23
N THR A 201 -10.09 4.82 -15.37
CA THR A 201 -10.33 4.78 -13.92
C THR A 201 -10.61 6.17 -13.36
N TRP A 202 -9.89 7.19 -13.85
CA TRP A 202 -10.15 8.58 -13.46
C TRP A 202 -11.57 9.02 -13.84
N ARG A 203 -11.99 8.81 -15.10
CA ARG A 203 -13.36 9.12 -15.55
C ARG A 203 -14.43 8.41 -14.72
N GLN A 204 -14.20 7.13 -14.38
CA GLN A 204 -15.12 6.36 -13.55
C GLN A 204 -15.20 6.92 -12.12
N LEU A 205 -14.08 7.31 -11.53
CA LEU A 205 -14.08 7.96 -10.22
C LEU A 205 -14.81 9.31 -10.25
N GLN A 206 -14.58 10.13 -11.29
CA GLN A 206 -15.30 11.39 -11.47
C GLN A 206 -16.82 11.17 -11.53
N GLN A 207 -17.27 10.11 -12.22
CA GLN A 207 -18.69 9.77 -12.29
C GLN A 207 -19.26 9.38 -10.92
N LEU A 208 -18.54 8.55 -10.15
CA LEU A 208 -18.95 8.15 -8.79
C LEU A 208 -19.04 9.37 -7.85
N LEU A 209 -18.11 10.31 -7.97
CA LEU A 209 -18.05 11.49 -7.11
C LEU A 209 -19.11 12.56 -7.43
N ARG A 210 -19.88 12.42 -8.53
CA ARG A 210 -21.03 13.32 -8.80
C ARG A 210 -22.15 13.15 -7.78
N ARG A 211 -22.37 11.92 -7.31
CA ARG A 211 -23.37 11.54 -6.30
C ARG A 211 -22.80 10.40 -5.46
N PRO A 212 -21.84 10.69 -4.57
CA PRO A 212 -21.15 9.65 -3.81
C PRO A 212 -22.11 9.02 -2.80
N ALA A 213 -22.30 7.70 -2.90
CA ALA A 213 -23.09 6.93 -1.94
C ALA A 213 -22.16 6.23 -0.93
N GLU A 214 -22.56 6.16 0.34
CA GLU A 214 -21.70 5.63 1.41
C GLU A 214 -21.35 4.15 1.22
N GLU A 215 -22.29 3.37 0.70
CA GLU A 215 -22.11 1.96 0.33
C GLU A 215 -21.02 1.74 -0.74
N GLN A 216 -20.70 2.78 -1.52
CA GLN A 216 -19.63 2.77 -2.52
C GLN A 216 -18.27 3.19 -1.94
N GLY A 217 -18.17 3.52 -0.65
CA GLY A 217 -16.98 4.10 -0.05
C GLY A 217 -15.71 3.28 -0.23
N ARG A 218 -15.80 1.95 -0.21
CA ARG A 218 -14.66 1.06 -0.49
C ARG A 218 -14.20 1.13 -1.95
N GLU A 219 -15.12 1.24 -2.88
CA GLU A 219 -14.78 1.39 -4.30
C GLU A 219 -14.10 2.74 -4.55
N ILE A 220 -14.66 3.82 -3.99
CA ILE A 220 -14.10 5.17 -4.07
C ILE A 220 -12.69 5.19 -3.49
N ALA A 221 -12.50 4.71 -2.25
CA ALA A 221 -11.19 4.67 -1.60
C ALA A 221 -10.16 3.83 -2.36
N ARG A 222 -10.58 2.68 -2.92
CA ARG A 222 -9.70 1.87 -3.77
C ARG A 222 -9.28 2.61 -5.04
N ARG A 223 -10.21 3.29 -5.72
CA ARG A 223 -9.91 4.06 -6.95
C ARG A 223 -9.00 5.24 -6.66
N VAL A 224 -9.22 5.96 -5.56
CA VAL A 224 -8.32 7.03 -5.09
C VAL A 224 -6.91 6.48 -4.90
N TYR A 225 -6.76 5.41 -4.13
CA TYR A 225 -5.46 4.76 -3.92
C TYR A 225 -4.80 4.34 -5.24
N MET A 226 -5.52 3.64 -6.12
CA MET A 226 -4.98 3.16 -7.40
C MET A 226 -4.56 4.29 -8.34
N LEU A 227 -5.28 5.42 -8.34
CA LEU A 227 -4.87 6.61 -9.11
C LEU A 227 -3.63 7.27 -8.50
N GLY A 228 -3.54 7.34 -7.16
CA GLY A 228 -2.36 7.85 -6.47
C GLY A 228 -1.10 7.04 -6.82
N VAL A 229 -1.18 5.72 -6.75
CA VAL A 229 -0.06 4.84 -7.12
C VAL A 229 0.22 4.92 -8.63
N GLY A 230 -0.82 4.85 -9.46
CA GLY A 230 -0.69 4.91 -10.92
C GLY A 230 -0.02 6.20 -11.40
N ALA A 231 -0.32 7.33 -10.77
CA ALA A 231 0.34 8.60 -11.09
C ALA A 231 1.84 8.55 -10.76
N GLN A 232 2.25 7.95 -9.64
CA GLN A 232 3.67 7.78 -9.32
C GLN A 232 4.37 6.85 -10.32
N MET A 233 3.73 5.73 -10.68
CA MET A 233 4.27 4.79 -11.67
C MET A 233 4.44 5.47 -13.03
N LEU A 234 3.44 6.20 -13.51
CA LEU A 234 3.50 6.89 -14.81
C LEU A 234 4.54 8.02 -14.84
N ARG A 235 4.77 8.73 -13.73
CA ARG A 235 5.77 9.81 -13.67
C ARG A 235 7.21 9.31 -13.57
N TYR A 236 7.44 8.25 -12.79
CA TYR A 236 8.79 7.93 -12.32
C TYR A 236 9.27 6.51 -12.66
N ALA A 237 8.38 5.57 -12.99
CA ALA A 237 8.80 4.25 -13.44
C ALA A 237 9.12 4.26 -14.94
N SER A 238 9.87 3.26 -15.41
CA SER A 238 10.07 3.08 -16.85
C SER A 238 8.73 2.81 -17.55
N PRO A 239 8.52 3.23 -18.80
CA PRO A 239 7.25 3.05 -19.50
C PRO A 239 6.71 1.60 -19.49
N PRO A 240 7.52 0.53 -19.70
CA PRO A 240 7.02 -0.85 -19.63
C PRO A 240 6.47 -1.24 -18.25
N LEU A 241 7.18 -0.87 -17.18
CA LEU A 241 6.73 -1.10 -15.79
C LEU A 241 5.45 -0.34 -15.47
N ALA A 242 5.36 0.92 -15.89
CA ALA A 242 4.16 1.74 -15.67
C ALA A 242 2.95 1.17 -16.41
N GLU A 243 3.12 0.79 -17.68
CA GLU A 243 2.07 0.14 -18.49
C GLU A 243 1.62 -1.18 -17.85
N ALA A 244 2.57 -2.03 -17.47
CA ALA A 244 2.29 -3.30 -16.80
C ALA A 244 1.52 -3.08 -15.49
N TRP A 245 1.95 -2.11 -14.67
CA TRP A 245 1.28 -1.80 -13.40
C TRP A 245 -0.15 -1.32 -13.64
N CYS A 246 -0.35 -0.36 -14.55
CA CYS A 246 -1.66 0.17 -14.89
C CYS A 246 -2.58 -0.94 -15.42
N ARG A 247 -2.08 -1.83 -16.29
CA ARG A 247 -2.86 -2.96 -16.80
C ARG A 247 -3.22 -3.95 -15.69
N MET A 248 -2.27 -4.29 -14.81
CA MET A 248 -2.49 -5.23 -13.69
C MET A 248 -3.54 -4.71 -12.71
N MET A 249 -3.47 -3.43 -12.37
CA MET A 249 -4.24 -2.86 -11.25
C MET A 249 -5.55 -2.19 -11.72
N LEU A 250 -5.65 -1.77 -12.98
CA LEU A 250 -6.76 -0.95 -13.49
C LEU A 250 -7.54 -1.61 -14.64
N ASP A 251 -7.11 -2.78 -15.14
CA ASP A 251 -7.91 -3.52 -16.13
C ASP A 251 -8.90 -4.48 -15.49
N THR A 252 -10.20 -4.19 -15.65
CA THR A 252 -11.29 -4.94 -15.04
C THR A 252 -11.51 -6.32 -15.66
N ARG A 253 -10.88 -6.61 -16.81
CA ARG A 253 -10.99 -7.89 -17.51
C ARG A 253 -10.16 -9.01 -16.88
N GLY A 254 -9.17 -8.67 -16.05
CA GLY A 254 -8.24 -9.65 -15.47
C GLY A 254 -7.37 -10.37 -16.51
N GLY A 255 -6.73 -11.48 -16.11
CA GLY A 255 -5.98 -12.36 -17.02
C GLY A 255 -4.74 -11.73 -17.65
N MET A 256 -4.15 -10.72 -17.00
CA MET A 256 -2.94 -10.08 -17.50
C MET A 256 -1.74 -11.02 -17.38
N ARG A 257 -0.94 -11.06 -18.46
CA ARG A 257 0.39 -11.66 -18.48
C ARG A 257 1.42 -10.57 -18.70
N LEU A 258 2.46 -10.59 -17.87
CA LEU A 258 3.65 -9.78 -18.03
C LEU A 258 4.47 -10.34 -19.21
N ASP A 259 5.01 -9.45 -20.03
CA ASP A 259 5.99 -9.87 -21.04
C ASP A 259 7.31 -10.28 -20.37
N GLU A 260 8.12 -11.06 -21.08
CA GLU A 260 9.36 -11.60 -20.54
C GLU A 260 10.37 -10.52 -20.13
N PRO A 261 10.59 -9.44 -20.91
CA PRO A 261 11.50 -8.36 -20.50
C PRO A 261 11.08 -7.67 -19.20
N THR A 262 9.78 -7.45 -19.00
CA THR A 262 9.27 -6.84 -17.76
C THR A 262 9.40 -7.81 -16.58
N LEU A 263 9.13 -9.11 -16.79
CA LEU A 263 9.37 -10.13 -15.77
C LEU A 263 10.83 -10.16 -15.32
N GLU A 264 11.76 -10.18 -16.29
CA GLU A 264 13.18 -10.21 -16.02
C GLU A 264 13.62 -8.97 -15.24
N ASP A 265 13.22 -7.77 -15.65
CA ASP A 265 13.54 -6.52 -14.94
C ASP A 265 13.01 -6.54 -13.49
N LEU A 266 11.75 -6.96 -13.29
CA LEU A 266 11.14 -7.05 -11.97
C LEU A 266 11.89 -8.02 -11.05
N LEU A 267 12.27 -9.20 -11.55
CA LEU A 267 13.00 -10.19 -10.77
C LEU A 267 14.44 -9.74 -10.49
N LEU A 268 15.11 -9.10 -11.45
CA LEU A 268 16.43 -8.51 -11.24
C LEU A 268 16.41 -7.42 -10.17
N ARG A 269 15.47 -6.48 -10.26
CA ARG A 269 15.24 -5.45 -9.24
C ARG A 269 14.96 -6.05 -7.87
N ALA A 270 14.11 -7.07 -7.80
CA ALA A 270 13.79 -7.78 -6.57
C ALA A 270 15.03 -8.38 -5.89
N MET A 271 15.98 -8.88 -6.67
CA MET A 271 17.27 -9.41 -6.21
C MET A 271 18.35 -8.34 -5.94
N GLY A 272 18.02 -7.05 -6.06
CA GLY A 272 18.99 -5.96 -5.92
C GLY A 272 19.96 -5.83 -7.11
N ARG A 273 19.64 -6.44 -8.25
CA ARG A 273 20.42 -6.44 -9.50
C ARG A 273 19.76 -5.62 -10.61
N GLY A 274 18.89 -4.67 -10.26
CA GLY A 274 18.25 -3.80 -11.24
C GLY A 274 19.28 -3.04 -12.07
N ARG A 275 18.89 -2.58 -13.28
CA ARG A 275 19.76 -1.79 -14.16
C ARG A 275 20.49 -0.72 -13.34
N GLN A 276 21.82 -0.80 -13.34
CA GLN A 276 22.65 0.28 -12.81
C GLN A 276 22.24 1.56 -13.55
N ALA A 277 22.09 2.66 -12.81
CA ALA A 277 21.89 3.96 -13.43
C ALA A 277 22.99 4.16 -14.50
N PRO A 278 22.67 4.74 -15.67
CA PRO A 278 23.73 5.10 -16.61
C PRO A 278 24.76 5.94 -15.84
N GLN A 279 26.03 5.53 -15.91
CA GLN A 279 27.12 6.33 -15.37
C GLN A 279 27.02 7.72 -15.99
N ALA A 280 26.87 8.73 -15.14
CA ALA A 280 26.86 10.14 -15.53
C ALA A 280 28.23 10.56 -16.06
#